data_AF-A0A812TX95-F1
#
_entry.id   AF-A0A812TX95-F1
#
_cell.length_a   1.000
_cell.length_b   1.000
_cell.length_c   1.000
_cell.angle_alpha   90.00
_cell.angle_beta   90.00
_cell.angle_gamma   90.00
#
_symmetry.space_group_name_H-M   'P 1'
#
loop_
_entity.id
_entity.type
_entity.pdbx_description
1 polymer ?
#
loop_
_entity_poly.entity_id
_entity_poly.type
_entity_poly.pdbx_seq_one_letter_code
_entity_poly.pdbx_strand_id
1 'polypeptide(L)'
;MPENTETSASGLLASEPPGYTAVPNRDRRVSSGGSEGYANLRPRDTIRSVNSERMGISLEEYRQKMASAKLVGALIFMEMGRVCIEPSSVYGAAILMPQVARTAGWPRSMVRPVFKSYFYLYVCMFIHGALLCYIRKEQAVMDLYAGQMYLCDFGANLNACTADPGAEGCTGPAGTSVTAPRLYSWSAWSTRSFMAASLQLLFPDKADDIRKNVDPGEYGVESHNCRLLCCLVFVISIGQEAHNIMQMARLLYYVPSTSEPWFELGEEEEDESQESMEKWLGQVTVKVAGMSRLWKAVNVVLVLIPKFLLWEMTASTGVDFLMETAGIDDLIVNSVALGFLLTLDEMLTEAMMSHQVHHLLAECNALPLYSQVDVESQSDEEILSKLQTLQPSLAALLWQLLPLSFIFAIALTAFCVMRYYLLHCQFVDGRWVSKDMYLPKTLTMSVASAVLPSIFPLDAAAEPYWSMP
;
A
#
# COMPACT_ATOMS: atom_id res chain seq x y z
N MET A 1 -1.62 55.81 11.54
CA MET A 1 -0.27 55.77 10.93
C MET A 1 0.02 54.33 10.55
N PRO A 2 0.16 54.03 9.25
CA PRO A 2 0.51 52.70 8.77
C PRO A 2 2.01 52.61 8.43
N GLU A 3 2.62 51.46 8.72
CA GLU A 3 3.88 50.95 8.13
C GLU A 3 3.80 49.43 8.31
N ASN A 4 3.41 48.68 7.27
CA ASN A 4 4.27 48.08 6.25
C ASN A 4 5.39 47.19 6.84
N THR A 5 5.18 45.88 6.79
CA THR A 5 6.18 45.00 6.15
C THR A 5 5.49 43.74 5.65
N GLU A 6 5.39 43.69 4.32
CA GLU A 6 5.11 42.52 3.50
C GLU A 6 6.26 41.51 3.66
N THR A 7 5.92 40.25 3.89
CA THR A 7 6.81 39.13 3.52
C THR A 7 6.04 38.23 2.57
N SER A 8 6.29 38.49 1.29
CA SER A 8 5.92 37.69 0.13
C SER A 8 6.53 36.29 0.26
N ALA A 9 5.69 35.29 0.53
CA ALA A 9 6.06 33.88 0.34
C ALA A 9 5.75 33.52 -1.12
N SER A 10 6.79 33.64 -1.95
CA SER A 10 6.77 33.27 -3.35
C SER A 10 6.60 31.76 -3.55
N GLY A 11 5.58 31.41 -4.32
CA GLY A 11 5.56 30.37 -5.35
C GLY A 11 6.44 29.12 -5.16
N LEU A 12 5.86 28.09 -4.55
CA LEU A 12 6.11 26.71 -4.93
C LEU A 12 5.02 26.33 -5.95
N LEU A 13 5.24 26.73 -7.20
CA LEU A 13 4.57 26.14 -8.34
C LEU A 13 4.99 24.67 -8.37
N ALA A 14 4.03 23.77 -8.19
CA ALA A 14 4.18 22.38 -8.55
C ALA A 14 4.66 22.34 -10.01
N SER A 15 5.89 21.92 -10.21
CA SER A 15 6.38 21.56 -11.54
C SER A 15 5.50 20.40 -12.01
N GLU A 16 4.67 20.65 -13.01
CA GLU A 16 3.98 19.60 -13.74
C GLU A 16 5.01 18.54 -14.16
N PRO A 17 4.73 17.24 -14.01
CA PRO A 17 5.60 16.22 -14.55
C PRO A 17 5.75 16.49 -16.06
N PRO A 18 6.95 16.32 -16.64
CA PRO A 18 7.16 16.53 -18.06
C PRO A 18 6.12 15.71 -18.82
N GLY A 19 5.21 16.43 -19.49
CA GLY A 19 4.16 15.81 -20.27
C GLY A 19 4.77 14.80 -21.22
N TYR A 20 4.22 13.59 -21.22
CA TYR A 20 4.45 12.62 -22.28
C TYR A 20 4.10 13.31 -23.60
N THR A 21 5.11 13.87 -24.27
CA THR A 21 4.99 14.30 -25.65
C THR A 21 4.78 13.03 -26.44
N ALA A 22 3.53 12.74 -26.77
CA ALA A 22 3.19 11.73 -27.74
C ALA A 22 4.09 11.91 -28.96
N VAL A 23 4.92 10.90 -29.22
CA VAL A 23 5.80 10.87 -30.40
C VAL A 23 4.92 11.19 -31.61
N PRO A 24 5.24 12.24 -32.39
CA PRO A 24 4.45 12.57 -33.56
C PRO A 24 4.50 11.37 -34.50
N ASN A 25 3.34 10.76 -34.69
CA ASN A 25 3.15 9.63 -35.60
C ASN A 25 3.61 10.12 -36.98
N ARG A 26 4.78 9.67 -37.41
CA ARG A 26 5.47 10.16 -38.60
C ARG A 26 4.60 9.81 -39.80
N ASP A 27 3.84 10.80 -40.27
CA ASP A 27 2.97 10.70 -41.42
C ASP A 27 3.76 10.16 -42.61
N ARG A 28 3.56 8.87 -42.88
CA ARG A 28 4.06 8.18 -44.07
C ARG A 28 3.30 8.76 -45.26
N ARG A 29 3.74 9.92 -45.77
CA ARG A 29 3.28 10.46 -47.05
C ARG A 29 3.71 9.51 -48.16
N VAL A 30 2.87 8.51 -48.41
CA VAL A 30 2.90 7.73 -49.64
C VAL A 30 2.50 8.69 -50.75
N SER A 31 3.49 9.10 -51.54
CA SER A 31 3.28 9.86 -52.77
C SER A 31 2.42 9.04 -53.73
N SER A 32 1.13 9.38 -53.81
CA SER A 32 0.17 8.80 -54.75
C SER A 32 0.46 9.30 -56.17
N GLY A 33 1.35 8.59 -56.88
CA GLY A 33 1.46 8.65 -58.33
C GLY A 33 0.28 7.88 -58.94
N GLY A 34 -0.56 8.58 -59.70
CA GLY A 34 -1.81 8.08 -60.24
C GLY A 34 -1.68 6.87 -61.16
N SER A 35 -2.46 5.84 -60.85
CA SER A 35 -2.88 4.80 -61.78
C SER A 35 -4.27 4.34 -61.31
N GLU A 36 -5.30 4.69 -62.08
CA GLU A 36 -6.66 4.13 -61.95
C GLU A 36 -6.61 2.66 -62.40
N GLY A 37 -6.08 1.80 -61.53
CA GLY A 37 -6.03 0.36 -61.71
C GLY A 37 -6.82 -0.30 -60.60
N TYR A 38 -7.71 -1.23 -60.98
CA TYR A 38 -8.48 -2.13 -60.13
C TYR A 38 -7.95 -2.24 -58.71
N ALA A 39 -8.77 -1.84 -57.73
CA ALA A 39 -8.44 -1.94 -56.31
C ALA A 39 -8.04 -3.37 -55.98
N ASN A 40 -6.73 -3.64 -55.95
CA ASN A 40 -6.18 -4.89 -55.48
C ASN A 40 -6.51 -4.99 -54.00
N LEU A 41 -7.63 -5.64 -53.70
CA LEU A 41 -7.99 -6.03 -52.34
C LEU A 41 -6.79 -6.76 -51.77
N ARG A 42 -6.25 -6.24 -50.68
CA ARG A 42 -5.16 -6.91 -49.98
C ARG A 42 -5.68 -8.30 -49.58
N PRO A 43 -4.88 -9.38 -49.70
CA PRO A 43 -5.33 -10.74 -49.35
C PRO A 43 -6.00 -10.84 -47.97
N ARG A 44 -5.59 -9.99 -47.01
CA ARG A 44 -6.21 -9.87 -45.68
C ARG A 44 -7.66 -9.37 -45.72
N ASP A 45 -8.01 -8.44 -46.60
CA ASP A 45 -9.38 -7.93 -46.69
C ASP A 45 -10.33 -8.96 -47.30
N THR A 46 -9.85 -9.79 -48.24
CA THR A 46 -10.62 -10.92 -48.79
C THR A 46 -10.90 -11.98 -47.73
N ILE A 47 -9.90 -12.34 -46.90
CA ILE A 47 -10.11 -13.29 -45.78
C ILE A 47 -11.14 -12.73 -44.80
N ARG A 48 -11.08 -11.43 -44.50
CA ARG A 48 -12.04 -10.77 -43.60
C ARG A 48 -13.44 -10.71 -44.19
N SER A 49 -13.59 -10.49 -45.50
CA SER A 49 -14.91 -10.51 -46.14
C SER A 49 -15.53 -11.89 -46.07
N VAL A 50 -14.77 -12.95 -46.39
CA VAL A 50 -15.21 -14.34 -46.29
C VAL A 50 -15.63 -14.70 -44.85
N ASN A 51 -14.84 -14.28 -43.85
CA ASN A 51 -15.20 -14.53 -42.45
C ASN A 51 -16.43 -13.74 -42.00
N SER A 52 -16.61 -12.50 -42.48
CA SER A 52 -17.80 -11.70 -42.19
C SER A 52 -19.07 -12.29 -42.80
N GLU A 53 -19.00 -12.75 -44.05
CA GLU A 53 -20.10 -13.44 -44.75
C GLU A 53 -20.47 -14.74 -44.04
N ARG A 54 -19.48 -15.52 -43.59
CA ARG A 54 -19.69 -16.77 -42.85
C ARG A 54 -20.43 -16.56 -41.53
N MET A 55 -20.27 -15.40 -40.90
CA MET A 55 -20.98 -15.05 -39.65
C MET A 55 -22.27 -14.26 -39.88
N GLY A 56 -22.63 -13.96 -41.13
CA GLY A 56 -23.85 -13.22 -41.45
C GLY A 56 -23.87 -11.77 -40.92
N ILE A 57 -22.70 -11.16 -40.72
CA ILE A 57 -22.57 -9.77 -40.23
C ILE A 57 -21.88 -8.88 -41.27
N SER A 58 -22.10 -7.58 -41.18
CA SER A 58 -21.42 -6.63 -42.07
C SER A 58 -19.90 -6.65 -41.83
N LEU A 59 -19.11 -6.36 -42.87
CA LEU A 59 -17.64 -6.29 -42.77
C LEU A 59 -17.19 -5.25 -41.72
N GLU A 60 -17.95 -4.18 -41.55
CA GLU A 60 -17.65 -3.14 -40.57
C GLU A 60 -17.92 -3.60 -39.14
N GLU A 61 -19.05 -4.27 -38.89
CA GLU A 61 -19.35 -4.89 -37.61
C GLU A 61 -18.31 -5.97 -37.25
N TYR A 62 -17.88 -6.76 -38.24
CA TYR A 62 -16.79 -7.73 -38.06
C TYR A 62 -15.49 -7.05 -37.62
N ARG A 63 -15.10 -5.96 -38.28
CA ARG A 63 -13.89 -5.19 -37.94
C ARG A 63 -13.98 -4.62 -36.52
N GLN A 64 -15.13 -4.10 -36.11
CA GLN A 64 -15.36 -3.58 -34.77
C GLN A 64 -15.28 -4.68 -33.70
N LYS A 65 -15.95 -5.82 -33.91
CA LYS A 65 -15.87 -6.99 -33.00
C LYS A 65 -14.45 -7.54 -32.90
N MET A 66 -13.72 -7.57 -34.01
CA MET A 66 -12.32 -8.00 -34.02
C MET A 66 -11.43 -7.04 -33.23
N ALA A 67 -11.63 -5.73 -33.42
CA ALA A 67 -10.87 -4.71 -32.70
C ALA A 67 -11.14 -4.78 -31.19
N SER A 68 -12.41 -4.93 -30.77
CA SER A 68 -12.75 -5.09 -29.36
C SER A 68 -12.20 -6.39 -28.77
N ALA A 69 -12.26 -7.50 -29.51
CA ALA A 69 -11.67 -8.77 -29.10
C ALA A 69 -10.16 -8.65 -28.86
N LYS A 70 -9.45 -8.02 -29.80
CA LYS A 70 -8.00 -7.78 -29.69
C LYS A 70 -7.67 -6.84 -28.53
N LEU A 71 -8.49 -5.81 -28.30
CA LEU A 71 -8.32 -4.91 -27.15
C LEU A 71 -8.53 -5.65 -25.82
N VAL A 72 -9.64 -6.36 -25.65
CA VAL A 72 -9.94 -7.11 -24.41
C VAL A 72 -8.89 -8.18 -24.16
N GLY A 73 -8.51 -8.93 -25.20
CA GLY A 73 -7.42 -9.91 -25.11
C GLY A 73 -6.08 -9.28 -24.72
N ALA A 74 -5.74 -8.11 -25.28
CA ALA A 74 -4.55 -7.37 -24.92
C ALA A 74 -4.59 -6.87 -23.46
N LEU A 75 -5.73 -6.35 -22.98
CA LEU A 75 -5.88 -5.91 -21.60
C LEU A 75 -5.74 -7.07 -20.60
N ILE A 76 -6.39 -8.20 -20.87
CA ILE A 76 -6.26 -9.45 -20.09
C ILE A 76 -4.80 -9.92 -20.07
N PHE A 77 -4.12 -9.87 -21.22
CA PHE A 77 -2.71 -10.23 -21.32
C PHE A 77 -1.80 -9.24 -20.57
N MET A 78 -2.12 -7.95 -20.59
CA MET A 78 -1.36 -6.94 -19.85
C MET A 78 -1.50 -7.12 -18.33
N GLU A 79 -2.70 -7.45 -17.85
CA GLU A 79 -2.99 -7.62 -16.42
C GLU A 79 -2.43 -8.94 -15.87
N MET A 80 -2.66 -10.07 -16.57
CA MET A 80 -2.27 -11.39 -16.07
C MET A 80 -0.95 -11.89 -16.64
N GLY A 81 -0.53 -11.42 -17.80
CA GLY A 81 0.54 -12.04 -18.58
C GLY A 81 1.92 -11.45 -18.38
N ARG A 82 2.07 -10.42 -17.54
CA ARG A 82 3.35 -9.73 -17.36
C ARG A 82 3.74 -9.71 -15.90
N VAL A 83 5.03 -9.92 -15.65
CA VAL A 83 5.61 -9.68 -14.33
C VAL A 83 6.73 -8.66 -14.48
N CYS A 84 6.56 -7.52 -13.83
CA CYS A 84 7.48 -6.39 -13.87
C CYS A 84 8.23 -6.25 -12.54
N ILE A 85 9.35 -5.53 -12.62
CA ILE A 85 10.03 -5.00 -11.46
C ILE A 85 9.36 -3.66 -11.12
N GLU A 86 9.27 -3.36 -9.84
CA GLU A 86 8.73 -2.10 -9.32
C GLU A 86 9.66 -0.92 -9.73
N PRO A 87 9.23 -0.01 -10.63
CA PRO A 87 10.14 0.96 -11.23
C PRO A 87 10.46 2.14 -10.31
N SER A 88 9.55 2.47 -9.39
CA SER A 88 9.62 3.64 -8.51
C SER A 88 10.16 3.35 -7.11
N SER A 89 10.68 2.14 -6.86
CA SER A 89 11.04 1.72 -5.50
C SER A 89 12.46 1.18 -5.37
N VAL A 90 13.09 1.46 -4.22
CA VAL A 90 14.41 0.93 -3.82
C VAL A 90 14.48 -0.60 -3.90
N TYR A 91 13.36 -1.29 -3.65
CA TYR A 91 13.31 -2.76 -3.72
C TYR A 91 13.49 -3.25 -5.17
N GLY A 92 12.88 -2.57 -6.15
CA GLY A 92 13.04 -2.89 -7.56
C GLY A 92 14.48 -2.69 -8.04
N ALA A 93 15.11 -1.58 -7.63
CA ALA A 93 16.51 -1.31 -7.91
C ALA A 93 17.46 -2.38 -7.34
N ALA A 94 17.20 -2.83 -6.11
CA ALA A 94 17.99 -3.88 -5.45
C ALA A 94 17.88 -5.24 -6.17
N ILE A 95 16.76 -5.50 -6.86
CA ILE A 95 16.59 -6.70 -7.69
C ILE A 95 17.25 -6.52 -9.06
N LEU A 96 17.03 -5.37 -9.74
CA LEU A 96 17.47 -5.13 -11.11
C LEU A 96 18.98 -4.98 -11.24
N MET A 97 19.59 -4.11 -10.44
CA MET A 97 20.99 -3.69 -10.64
C MET A 97 21.99 -4.86 -10.56
N PRO A 98 21.88 -5.82 -9.61
CA PRO A 98 22.79 -6.96 -9.57
C PRO A 98 22.71 -7.83 -10.83
N GLN A 99 21.53 -7.91 -11.46
CA GLN A 99 21.34 -8.72 -12.65
C GLN A 99 21.91 -8.05 -13.90
N VAL A 100 21.72 -6.73 -14.04
CA VAL A 100 22.38 -5.93 -15.08
C VAL A 100 23.89 -6.02 -14.95
N ALA A 101 24.42 -5.85 -13.73
CA ALA A 101 25.86 -5.97 -13.47
C ALA A 101 26.39 -7.38 -13.79
N ARG A 102 25.64 -8.43 -13.42
CA ARG A 102 25.97 -9.82 -13.76
C ARG A 102 26.04 -10.04 -15.26
N THR A 103 25.04 -9.58 -16.02
CA THR A 103 25.02 -9.73 -17.48
C THR A 103 26.19 -8.98 -18.14
N ALA A 104 26.59 -7.83 -17.60
CA ALA A 104 27.75 -7.08 -18.07
C ALA A 104 29.11 -7.65 -17.65
N GLY A 105 29.17 -8.72 -16.84
CA GLY A 105 30.42 -9.29 -16.33
C GLY A 105 31.05 -8.53 -15.16
N TRP A 106 30.22 -7.86 -14.34
CA TRP A 106 30.63 -7.09 -13.16
C TRP A 106 31.69 -6.00 -13.40
N PRO A 107 31.54 -5.13 -14.42
CA PRO A 107 32.47 -4.02 -14.61
C PRO A 107 32.39 -3.09 -13.40
N ARG A 108 33.52 -2.50 -13.01
CA ARG A 108 33.62 -1.65 -11.81
C ARG A 108 32.60 -0.49 -11.80
N SER A 109 32.24 0.01 -12.99
CA SER A 109 31.21 1.03 -13.18
C SER A 109 29.82 0.58 -12.75
N MET A 110 29.47 -0.71 -12.92
CA MET A 110 28.17 -1.28 -12.53
C MET A 110 28.15 -1.83 -11.10
N VAL A 111 29.32 -2.19 -10.53
CA VAL A 111 29.41 -2.58 -9.11
C VAL A 111 29.00 -1.43 -8.18
N ARG A 112 29.36 -0.19 -8.53
CA ARG A 112 29.03 1.01 -7.75
C ARG A 112 27.51 1.21 -7.57
N PRO A 113 26.68 1.25 -8.62
CA PRO A 113 25.24 1.40 -8.46
C PRO A 113 24.60 0.20 -7.77
N VAL A 114 25.09 -1.05 -7.97
CA VAL A 114 24.62 -2.22 -7.20
C VAL A 114 24.77 -2.01 -5.70
N PHE A 115 25.98 -1.60 -5.26
CA PHE A 115 26.23 -1.34 -3.85
C PHE A 115 25.35 -0.21 -3.32
N LYS A 116 25.19 0.88 -4.10
CA LYS A 116 24.29 1.97 -3.73
C LYS A 116 22.84 1.53 -3.58
N SER A 117 22.32 0.70 -4.49
CA SER A 117 20.94 0.20 -4.41
C SER A 117 20.71 -0.61 -3.14
N TYR A 118 21.61 -1.51 -2.77
CA TYR A 118 21.51 -2.23 -1.49
C TYR A 118 21.68 -1.31 -0.27
N PHE A 119 22.61 -0.36 -0.33
CA PHE A 119 22.77 0.61 0.76
C PHE A 119 21.49 1.43 0.98
N TYR A 120 20.87 1.94 -0.08
CA TYR A 120 19.60 2.68 0.02
C TYR A 120 18.44 1.81 0.49
N LEU A 121 18.39 0.53 0.06
CA LEU A 121 17.44 -0.45 0.59
C LEU A 121 17.56 -0.57 2.12
N TYR A 122 18.77 -0.75 2.64
CA TYR A 122 18.98 -0.87 4.09
C TYR A 122 18.68 0.42 4.84
N VAL A 123 19.02 1.59 4.27
CA VAL A 123 18.65 2.89 4.86
C VAL A 123 17.13 3.04 4.93
N CYS A 124 16.43 2.68 3.85
CA CYS A 124 14.96 2.70 3.81
C CYS A 124 14.35 1.77 4.87
N MET A 125 14.78 0.52 4.92
CA MET A 125 14.31 -0.45 5.93
C MET A 125 14.62 0.01 7.34
N PHE A 126 15.77 0.62 7.57
CA PHE A 126 16.17 1.13 8.87
C PHE A 126 15.29 2.31 9.30
N ILE A 127 15.08 3.30 8.43
CA ILE A 127 14.25 4.48 8.75
C ILE A 127 12.81 4.05 8.99
N HIS A 128 12.22 3.27 8.08
CA HIS A 128 10.85 2.78 8.21
C HIS A 128 10.68 1.91 9.46
N GLY A 129 11.58 0.95 9.66
CA GLY A 129 11.59 0.10 10.85
C GLY A 129 11.76 0.88 12.16
N ALA A 130 12.62 1.90 12.18
CA ALA A 130 12.82 2.75 13.34
C ALA A 130 11.56 3.56 13.69
N LEU A 131 10.90 4.16 12.70
CA LEU A 131 9.64 4.90 12.91
C LEU A 131 8.55 3.98 13.45
N LEU A 132 8.38 2.78 12.88
CA LEU A 132 7.44 1.77 13.39
C LEU A 132 7.78 1.34 14.82
N CYS A 133 9.07 1.15 15.13
CA CYS A 133 9.50 0.84 16.49
C CYS A 133 9.17 1.98 17.48
N TYR A 134 9.28 3.25 17.07
CA TYR A 134 8.92 4.38 17.92
C TYR A 134 7.40 4.49 18.15
N ILE A 135 6.58 4.31 17.11
CA ILE A 135 5.11 4.29 17.26
C ILE A 135 4.71 3.16 18.20
N ARG A 136 5.27 1.96 17.98
CA ARG A 136 5.00 0.82 18.86
C ARG A 136 5.49 1.05 20.29
N LYS A 137 6.62 1.75 20.47
CA LYS A 137 7.14 2.10 21.80
C LYS A 137 6.16 3.02 22.51
N GLU A 138 5.62 4.01 21.80
CA GLU A 138 4.62 4.92 22.34
C GLU A 138 3.45 4.13 22.90
N GLN A 139 2.86 3.26 22.07
CA GLN A 139 1.69 2.45 22.45
C GLN A 139 1.97 1.44 23.57
N ALA A 140 3.08 0.71 23.50
CA ALA A 140 3.34 -0.41 24.39
C ALA A 140 4.04 -0.01 25.69
N VAL A 141 4.59 1.21 25.77
CA VAL A 141 5.38 1.66 26.93
C VAL A 141 4.89 3.02 27.43
N MET A 142 4.85 4.03 26.56
CA MET A 142 4.58 5.40 27.00
C MET A 142 3.12 5.59 27.40
N ASP A 143 2.18 5.04 26.63
CA ASP A 143 0.75 5.07 26.95
C ASP A 143 0.46 4.37 28.29
N LEU A 144 1.13 3.24 28.56
CA LEU A 144 1.01 2.53 29.83
C LEU A 144 1.55 3.36 31.01
N TYR A 145 2.70 4.03 30.85
CA TYR A 145 3.22 4.94 31.87
C TYR A 145 2.35 6.17 32.08
N ALA A 146 1.64 6.62 31.04
CA ALA A 146 0.64 7.67 31.15
C ALA A 146 -0.63 7.20 31.89
N GLY A 147 -0.75 5.89 32.14
CA GLY A 147 -1.93 5.25 32.75
C GLY A 147 -3.05 4.97 31.77
N GLN A 148 -2.80 5.09 30.46
CA GLN A 148 -3.81 4.91 29.42
C GLN A 148 -4.19 3.44 29.30
N MET A 149 -5.49 3.16 29.32
CA MET A 149 -6.04 1.82 29.08
C MET A 149 -6.43 1.64 27.62
N TYR A 150 -6.62 0.39 27.20
CA TYR A 150 -7.08 0.13 25.84
C TYR A 150 -8.53 0.58 25.66
N LEU A 151 -8.80 1.20 24.52
CA LEU A 151 -10.05 1.90 24.29
C LEU A 151 -11.24 0.97 24.04
N CYS A 152 -11.03 -0.18 23.38
CA CYS A 152 -12.04 -1.21 23.12
C CYS A 152 -13.42 -0.62 22.72
N ASP A 153 -14.52 -1.03 23.39
CA ASP A 153 -15.88 -0.53 23.15
C ASP A 153 -16.28 0.65 24.06
N PHE A 154 -15.35 1.29 24.78
CA PHE A 154 -15.70 2.46 25.59
C PHE A 154 -16.25 3.57 24.71
N GLY A 155 -17.51 3.96 24.95
CA GLY A 155 -18.23 4.95 24.14
C GLY A 155 -18.85 4.44 22.83
N ALA A 156 -18.66 3.17 22.46
CA ALA A 156 -19.18 2.64 21.18
C ALA A 156 -20.72 2.70 21.07
N ASN A 157 -21.43 2.51 22.20
CA ASN A 157 -22.89 2.46 22.28
C ASN A 157 -23.50 3.74 22.88
N LEU A 158 -22.92 4.91 22.61
CA LEU A 158 -23.33 6.20 23.19
C LEU A 158 -24.83 6.50 23.02
N ASN A 159 -25.41 6.14 21.86
CA ASN A 159 -26.83 6.33 21.58
C ASN A 159 -27.73 5.49 22.50
N ALA A 160 -27.34 4.24 22.80
CA ALA A 160 -28.08 3.38 23.71
C ALA A 160 -27.97 3.89 25.16
N CYS A 161 -26.77 4.29 25.59
CA CYS A 161 -26.53 4.83 26.93
C CYS A 161 -27.22 6.18 27.18
N THR A 162 -27.41 6.97 26.13
CA THR A 162 -28.17 8.23 26.23
C THR A 162 -29.67 7.97 26.38
N ALA A 163 -30.19 6.91 25.75
CA ALA A 163 -31.59 6.52 25.86
C ALA A 163 -31.91 5.86 27.21
N ASP A 164 -31.00 5.02 27.70
CA ASP A 164 -31.10 4.34 29.00
C ASP A 164 -29.72 4.31 29.70
N PRO A 165 -29.44 5.25 30.61
CA PRO A 165 -28.17 5.30 31.34
C PRO A 165 -27.89 4.07 32.22
N GLY A 166 -28.93 3.27 32.51
CA GLY A 166 -28.85 2.04 33.30
C GLY A 166 -28.68 0.77 32.45
N ALA A 167 -28.63 0.89 31.13
CA ALA A 167 -28.41 -0.25 30.25
C ALA A 167 -27.03 -0.89 30.52
N GLU A 168 -26.97 -2.21 30.37
CA GLU A 168 -25.72 -2.97 30.47
C GLU A 168 -24.68 -2.41 29.49
N GLY A 169 -23.44 -2.27 29.95
CA GLY A 169 -22.34 -1.77 29.13
C GLY A 169 -22.24 -0.25 29.01
N CYS A 170 -23.00 0.52 29.80
CA CYS A 170 -22.89 1.97 29.84
C CYS A 170 -21.94 2.54 30.90
N THR A 171 -21.26 1.70 31.69
CA THR A 171 -20.27 2.14 32.69
C THR A 171 -18.92 2.40 32.04
N GLY A 172 -18.38 3.61 32.12
CA GLY A 172 -17.07 3.95 31.58
C GLY A 172 -15.92 3.59 32.51
N PRO A 173 -14.67 3.89 32.12
CA PRO A 173 -13.48 3.66 32.92
C PRO A 173 -13.48 4.25 34.33
N ALA A 174 -14.17 5.36 34.56
CA ALA A 174 -14.28 5.98 35.88
C ALA A 174 -15.38 5.34 36.76
N GLY A 175 -16.06 4.30 36.26
CA GLY A 175 -17.15 3.63 36.97
C GLY A 175 -18.48 4.38 36.92
N THR A 176 -18.64 5.38 36.05
CA THR A 176 -19.89 6.13 35.91
C THR A 176 -20.52 5.96 34.52
N SER A 177 -21.77 6.40 34.35
CA SER A 177 -22.48 6.22 33.07
C SER A 177 -21.91 7.11 31.96
N VAL A 178 -21.56 6.52 30.82
CA VAL A 178 -21.02 7.19 29.64
C VAL A 178 -22.13 7.98 28.95
N THR A 179 -21.93 9.29 28.79
CA THR A 179 -22.85 10.17 28.06
C THR A 179 -22.06 11.09 27.13
N ALA A 180 -22.68 11.56 26.05
CA ALA A 180 -21.98 12.36 25.04
C ALA A 180 -21.26 13.61 25.58
N PRO A 181 -21.84 14.41 26.49
CA PRO A 181 -21.16 15.60 27.03
C PRO A 181 -20.01 15.27 28.01
N ARG A 182 -19.96 14.03 28.48
CA ARG A 182 -18.97 13.56 29.48
C ARG A 182 -17.84 12.76 28.84
N LEU A 183 -17.84 12.58 27.51
CA LEU A 183 -16.81 11.82 26.83
C LEU A 183 -15.63 12.73 26.47
N TYR A 184 -14.43 12.32 26.83
CA TYR A 184 -13.22 13.12 26.63
C TYR A 184 -12.06 12.29 26.08
N SER A 185 -11.14 12.97 25.40
CA SER A 185 -9.83 12.40 25.05
C SER A 185 -9.01 12.08 26.30
N TRP A 186 -8.00 11.22 26.14
CA TRP A 186 -7.17 10.76 27.25
C TRP A 186 -6.56 11.91 28.07
N SER A 187 -5.99 12.90 27.38
CA SER A 187 -5.33 14.06 28.03
C SER A 187 -6.31 14.91 28.84
N ALA A 188 -7.50 15.15 28.30
CA ALA A 188 -8.56 15.90 28.98
C ALA A 188 -9.11 15.13 30.19
N TRP A 189 -9.40 13.83 30.01
CA TRP A 189 -9.89 12.96 31.08
C TRP A 189 -8.86 12.82 32.20
N SER A 190 -7.61 12.50 31.88
CA SER A 190 -6.51 12.34 32.85
C SER A 190 -6.28 13.62 33.66
N THR A 191 -6.27 14.79 33.01
CA THR A 191 -6.12 16.08 33.71
C THR A 191 -7.26 16.34 34.69
N ARG A 192 -8.50 16.05 34.28
CA ARG A 192 -9.68 16.23 35.15
C ARG A 192 -9.70 15.25 36.31
N SER A 193 -9.37 13.98 36.06
CA SER A 193 -9.23 12.94 37.09
C SER A 193 -8.15 13.31 38.10
N PHE A 194 -6.99 13.79 37.63
CA PHE A 194 -5.92 14.29 38.49
C PHE A 194 -6.37 15.48 39.36
N MET A 195 -7.10 16.44 38.78
CA MET A 195 -7.62 17.59 39.53
C MET A 195 -8.64 17.15 40.59
N ALA A 196 -9.57 16.27 40.24
CA ALA A 196 -10.57 15.74 41.16
C ALA A 196 -9.90 15.00 42.34
N ALA A 197 -8.93 14.12 42.05
CA ALA A 197 -8.17 13.39 43.07
C ALA A 197 -7.35 14.33 43.96
N SER A 198 -6.69 15.33 43.38
CA SER A 198 -5.91 16.33 44.13
C SER A 198 -6.77 17.14 45.08
N LEU A 199 -7.97 17.55 44.66
CA LEU A 199 -8.90 18.27 45.51
C LEU A 199 -9.40 17.41 46.68
N GLN A 200 -9.70 16.12 46.43
CA GLN A 200 -10.09 15.19 47.50
C GLN A 200 -8.96 15.00 48.51
N LEU A 201 -7.71 14.94 48.05
CA LEU A 201 -6.55 14.85 48.93
C LEU A 201 -6.33 16.12 49.76
N LEU A 202 -6.52 17.30 49.15
CA LEU A 202 -6.36 18.60 49.82
C LEU A 202 -7.50 18.90 50.81
N PHE A 203 -8.72 18.44 50.51
CA PHE A 203 -9.93 18.71 51.29
C PHE A 203 -10.67 17.40 51.61
N PRO A 204 -10.12 16.52 52.46
CA PRO A 204 -10.70 15.22 52.76
C PRO A 204 -12.12 15.33 53.34
N ASP A 205 -12.38 16.35 54.17
CA ASP A 205 -13.70 16.61 54.76
C ASP A 205 -14.78 16.99 53.72
N LYS A 206 -14.35 17.37 52.51
CA LYS A 206 -15.23 17.72 51.38
C LYS A 206 -15.15 16.68 50.25
N ALA A 207 -14.57 15.50 50.48
CA ALA A 207 -14.37 14.52 49.42
C ALA A 207 -15.69 14.11 48.73
N ASP A 208 -16.79 13.99 49.47
CA ASP A 208 -18.11 13.66 48.91
C ASP A 208 -18.69 14.81 48.08
N ASP A 209 -18.58 16.05 48.57
CA ASP A 209 -18.98 17.24 47.82
C ASP A 209 -18.14 17.41 46.54
N ILE A 210 -16.85 17.12 46.60
CA ILE A 210 -15.96 17.18 45.44
C ILE A 210 -16.33 16.08 44.45
N ARG A 211 -16.52 14.83 44.88
CA ARG A 211 -16.98 13.73 44.00
C ARG A 211 -18.31 14.06 43.31
N LYS A 212 -19.20 14.76 44.01
CA LYS A 212 -20.50 15.17 43.47
C LYS A 212 -20.40 16.34 42.48
N ASN A 213 -19.53 17.32 42.72
CA ASN A 213 -19.50 18.58 41.97
C ASN A 213 -18.35 18.65 40.94
N VAL A 214 -17.31 17.83 41.08
CA VAL A 214 -16.15 17.77 40.19
C VAL A 214 -16.18 16.45 39.46
N ASP A 215 -16.91 16.45 38.35
CA ASP A 215 -17.05 15.31 37.48
C ASP A 215 -15.89 15.25 36.46
N PRO A 216 -15.01 14.23 36.53
CA PRO A 216 -13.95 14.09 35.55
C PRO A 216 -14.45 13.68 34.16
N GLY A 217 -15.68 13.18 34.07
CA GLY A 217 -16.24 12.54 32.88
C GLY A 217 -15.71 11.12 32.68
N GLU A 218 -15.79 10.67 31.44
CA GLU A 218 -15.41 9.33 31.00
C GLU A 218 -14.44 9.40 29.81
N TYR A 219 -13.50 8.45 29.79
CA TYR A 219 -12.64 8.22 28.63
C TYR A 219 -13.33 7.24 27.68
N GLY A 220 -13.36 7.55 26.40
CA GLY A 220 -13.96 6.68 25.39
C GLY A 220 -14.07 7.34 24.03
N VAL A 221 -14.67 6.62 23.09
CA VAL A 221 -14.61 6.92 21.65
C VAL A 221 -15.76 7.80 21.23
N GLU A 222 -15.45 8.93 20.62
CA GLU A 222 -16.46 9.87 20.14
C GLU A 222 -17.33 9.29 19.01
N SER A 223 -16.72 8.53 18.09
CA SER A 223 -17.43 7.86 16.99
C SER A 223 -16.78 6.53 16.58
N HIS A 224 -17.43 5.42 16.94
CA HIS A 224 -16.98 4.07 16.57
C HIS A 224 -16.95 3.88 15.05
N ASN A 225 -17.95 4.38 14.33
CA ASN A 225 -18.01 4.28 12.88
C ASN A 225 -16.89 5.06 12.18
N CYS A 226 -16.54 6.24 12.70
CA CYS A 226 -15.43 7.03 12.16
C CYS A 226 -14.10 6.28 12.32
N ARG A 227 -13.85 5.71 13.50
CA ARG A 227 -12.68 4.88 13.77
C ARG A 227 -12.56 3.70 12.81
N LEU A 228 -13.63 2.92 12.61
CA LEU A 228 -13.64 1.82 11.65
C LEU A 228 -13.41 2.28 10.20
N LEU A 229 -13.99 3.42 9.82
CA LEU A 229 -13.78 4.01 8.50
C LEU A 229 -12.32 4.45 8.29
N CYS A 230 -11.70 5.10 9.28
CA CYS A 230 -10.29 5.47 9.25
C CYS A 230 -9.38 4.23 9.14
N CYS A 231 -9.67 3.17 9.90
CA CYS A 231 -8.96 1.89 9.76
C CYS A 231 -9.11 1.30 8.35
N LEU A 232 -10.32 1.31 7.78
CA LEU A 232 -10.56 0.82 6.42
C LEU A 232 -9.79 1.64 5.37
N VAL A 233 -9.83 2.97 5.45
CA VAL A 233 -9.10 3.86 4.53
C VAL A 233 -7.59 3.62 4.63
N PHE A 234 -7.07 3.49 5.84
CA PHE A 234 -5.66 3.14 6.06
C PHE A 234 -5.30 1.77 5.45
N VAL A 235 -6.14 0.74 5.67
CA VAL A 235 -5.92 -0.60 5.11
C VAL A 235 -6.02 -0.63 3.57
N ILE A 236 -6.89 0.19 2.98
CA ILE A 236 -6.94 0.37 1.52
C ILE A 236 -5.62 0.98 1.02
N SER A 237 -5.10 1.99 1.72
CA SER A 237 -3.84 2.65 1.35
C SER A 237 -2.64 1.69 1.38
N ILE A 238 -2.53 0.85 2.42
CA ILE A 238 -1.47 -0.16 2.51
C ILE A 238 -1.72 -1.40 1.63
N GLY A 239 -2.93 -1.54 1.11
CA GLY A 239 -3.30 -2.61 0.17
C GLY A 239 -2.48 -2.57 -1.12
N GLN A 240 -2.08 -1.38 -1.58
CA GLN A 240 -1.20 -1.23 -2.73
C GLN A 240 0.18 -1.85 -2.47
N GLU A 241 0.73 -1.68 -1.26
CA GLU A 241 1.99 -2.31 -0.88
C GLU A 241 1.88 -3.84 -0.79
N ALA A 242 0.75 -4.36 -0.31
CA ALA A 242 0.50 -5.81 -0.36
C ALA A 242 0.53 -6.34 -1.80
N HIS A 243 -0.07 -5.59 -2.74
CA HIS A 243 -0.04 -5.93 -4.17
C HIS A 243 1.39 -5.92 -4.72
N ASN A 244 2.19 -4.89 -4.42
CA ASN A 244 3.59 -4.79 -4.84
C ASN A 244 4.43 -5.97 -4.32
N ILE A 245 4.23 -6.38 -3.06
CA ILE A 245 4.88 -7.55 -2.45
C ILE A 245 4.46 -8.83 -3.15
N MET A 246 3.17 -9.00 -3.48
CA MET A 246 2.69 -10.15 -4.23
C MET A 246 3.27 -10.22 -5.64
N GLN A 247 3.38 -9.09 -6.35
CA GLN A 247 4.02 -9.03 -7.67
C GLN A 247 5.50 -9.37 -7.59
N MET A 248 6.20 -8.92 -6.55
CA MET A 248 7.60 -9.28 -6.31
C MET A 248 7.77 -10.77 -6.00
N ALA A 249 6.89 -11.35 -5.18
CA ALA A 249 6.88 -12.79 -4.91
C ALA A 249 6.60 -13.58 -6.20
N ARG A 250 5.64 -13.12 -7.01
CA ARG A 250 5.30 -13.66 -8.31
C ARG A 250 6.50 -13.60 -9.28
N LEU A 251 7.21 -12.49 -9.33
CA LEU A 251 8.43 -12.31 -10.12
C LEU A 251 9.47 -13.37 -9.76
N LEU A 252 9.79 -13.49 -8.48
CA LEU A 252 10.80 -14.43 -8.00
C LEU A 252 10.37 -15.90 -8.22
N TYR A 253 9.07 -16.18 -8.22
CA TYR A 253 8.53 -17.50 -8.54
C TYR A 253 8.66 -17.84 -10.03
N TYR A 254 8.11 -17.00 -10.91
CA TYR A 254 7.97 -17.30 -12.34
C TYR A 254 9.24 -17.08 -13.17
N VAL A 255 10.17 -16.21 -12.74
CA VAL A 255 11.44 -16.01 -13.45
C VAL A 255 12.18 -17.36 -13.56
N PRO A 256 12.66 -17.81 -14.74
CA PRO A 256 13.40 -19.06 -14.86
C PRO A 256 14.64 -19.12 -13.94
N SER A 257 15.03 -20.31 -13.48
CA SER A 257 16.25 -20.49 -12.66
C SER A 257 17.55 -20.58 -13.46
N THR A 258 17.49 -20.25 -14.75
CA THR A 258 18.59 -20.20 -15.71
C THR A 258 19.26 -18.84 -15.68
N SER A 259 20.58 -18.78 -15.84
CA SER A 259 21.31 -17.50 -15.81
C SER A 259 21.29 -16.84 -17.18
N GLU A 260 20.23 -16.10 -17.48
CA GLU A 260 20.04 -15.43 -18.77
C GLU A 260 20.54 -13.98 -18.76
N PRO A 261 20.81 -13.36 -19.92
CA PRO A 261 21.15 -11.95 -20.02
C PRO A 261 19.92 -11.05 -19.78
N TRP A 262 20.07 -10.01 -18.95
CA TRP A 262 19.01 -9.05 -18.59
C TRP A 262 18.98 -7.79 -19.46
N PHE A 263 19.88 -7.70 -20.42
CA PHE A 263 19.81 -6.71 -21.48
C PHE A 263 20.18 -7.33 -22.81
N GLU A 264 19.58 -6.82 -23.87
CA GLU A 264 19.85 -7.22 -25.26
C GLU A 264 20.18 -5.98 -26.08
N LEU A 265 21.07 -6.17 -27.05
CA LEU A 265 21.34 -5.18 -28.09
C LEU A 265 20.26 -5.34 -29.16
N GLY A 266 19.49 -4.28 -29.39
CA GLY A 266 18.53 -4.21 -30.49
C GLY A 266 19.25 -4.28 -31.84
N GLU A 267 18.51 -4.69 -32.88
CA GLU A 267 19.03 -4.68 -34.25
C GLU A 267 19.40 -3.25 -34.64
N GLU A 268 20.60 -3.07 -35.19
CA GLU A 268 21.05 -1.76 -35.67
C GLU A 268 20.18 -1.34 -36.87
N GLU A 269 19.35 -0.32 -36.67
CA GLU A 269 18.77 0.39 -37.81
C GLU A 269 19.92 1.10 -38.55
N GLU A 270 20.12 0.74 -39.83
CA GLU A 270 21.18 1.22 -40.75
C GLU A 270 21.15 2.74 -41.03
N ASP A 271 20.44 3.54 -40.24
CA ASP A 271 20.46 4.99 -40.35
C ASP A 271 21.85 5.52 -39.91
N GLU A 272 22.71 5.75 -40.90
CA GLU A 272 24.09 6.27 -40.81
C GLU A 272 24.19 7.70 -40.23
N SER A 273 23.07 8.34 -39.89
CA SER A 273 23.10 9.70 -39.35
C SER A 273 23.44 9.72 -37.85
N GLN A 274 24.69 10.08 -37.55
CA GLN A 274 25.22 10.50 -36.24
C GLN A 274 24.97 9.57 -35.03
N GLU A 275 26.04 8.93 -34.56
CA GLU A 275 26.10 8.23 -33.27
C GLU A 275 25.96 9.21 -32.10
N SER A 276 24.73 9.51 -31.69
CA SER A 276 24.46 10.16 -30.40
C SER A 276 24.50 9.13 -29.27
N MET A 277 24.92 9.53 -28.07
CA MET A 277 24.84 8.72 -26.86
C MET A 277 23.42 8.22 -26.57
N GLU A 278 22.40 8.99 -26.97
CA GLU A 278 20.99 8.61 -26.89
C GLU A 278 20.67 7.39 -27.78
N LYS A 279 21.32 7.29 -28.95
CA LYS A 279 21.18 6.13 -29.86
C LYS A 279 21.73 4.87 -29.18
N TRP A 280 22.85 4.97 -28.47
CA TRP A 280 23.45 3.84 -27.75
C TRP A 280 22.56 3.36 -26.60
N LEU A 281 21.92 4.29 -25.88
CA LEU A 281 20.96 3.93 -24.83
C LEU A 281 19.69 3.30 -25.41
N GLY A 282 19.18 3.82 -26.53
CA GLY A 282 18.02 3.25 -27.22
C GLY A 282 18.26 1.87 -27.81
N GLN A 283 19.51 1.53 -28.15
CA GLN A 283 19.89 0.20 -28.60
C GLN A 283 19.90 -0.85 -27.49
N VAL A 284 20.00 -0.45 -26.22
CA VAL A 284 20.05 -1.39 -25.10
C VAL A 284 18.67 -1.55 -24.49
N THR A 285 18.05 -2.70 -24.75
CA THR A 285 16.76 -3.05 -24.15
C THR A 285 16.97 -3.82 -22.86
N VAL A 286 16.58 -3.24 -21.73
CA VAL A 286 16.60 -3.92 -20.43
C VAL A 286 15.34 -4.77 -20.29
N LYS A 287 15.48 -6.01 -19.81
CA LYS A 287 14.33 -6.91 -19.61
C LYS A 287 14.52 -7.81 -18.40
N VAL A 288 13.41 -8.23 -17.82
CA VAL A 288 13.39 -9.32 -16.85
C VAL A 288 13.68 -10.64 -17.59
N ALA A 289 14.76 -11.32 -17.21
CA ALA A 289 15.15 -12.62 -17.75
C ALA A 289 15.47 -13.61 -16.61
N GLY A 290 15.79 -14.86 -16.97
CA GLY A 290 16.20 -15.89 -16.01
C GLY A 290 17.24 -15.43 -14.98
N MET A 291 17.08 -15.90 -13.74
CA MET A 291 17.93 -15.60 -12.59
C MET A 291 18.39 -16.89 -11.91
N SER A 292 19.69 -17.00 -11.60
CA SER A 292 20.21 -18.16 -10.86
C SER A 292 19.50 -18.38 -9.52
N ARG A 293 19.40 -19.64 -9.07
CA ARG A 293 18.78 -19.99 -7.77
C ARG A 293 19.36 -19.24 -6.58
N LEU A 294 20.67 -19.01 -6.58
CA LEU A 294 21.34 -18.26 -5.51
C LEU A 294 20.83 -16.82 -5.44
N TRP A 295 20.77 -16.13 -6.58
CA TRP A 295 20.24 -14.76 -6.65
C TRP A 295 18.76 -14.68 -6.28
N LYS A 296 17.95 -15.69 -6.62
CA LYS A 296 16.58 -15.79 -6.13
C LYS A 296 16.51 -15.87 -4.61
N ALA A 297 17.32 -16.74 -3.99
CA ALA A 297 17.37 -16.88 -2.55
C ALA A 297 17.83 -15.57 -1.88
N VAL A 298 18.83 -14.89 -2.44
CA VAL A 298 19.28 -13.57 -1.97
C VAL A 298 18.13 -12.56 -2.02
N ASN A 299 17.39 -12.47 -3.12
CA ASN A 299 16.27 -11.54 -3.24
C ASN A 299 15.11 -11.90 -2.29
N VAL A 300 14.81 -13.19 -2.09
CA VAL A 300 13.80 -13.60 -1.11
C VAL A 300 14.20 -13.16 0.30
N VAL A 301 15.44 -13.44 0.71
CA VAL A 301 15.91 -13.21 2.08
C VAL A 301 16.19 -11.74 2.37
N LEU A 302 16.78 -11.01 1.43
CA LEU A 302 17.23 -9.62 1.66
C LEU A 302 16.22 -8.57 1.20
N VAL A 303 15.26 -8.91 0.32
CA VAL A 303 14.32 -7.93 -0.25
C VAL A 303 12.88 -8.29 0.12
N LEU A 304 12.40 -9.46 -0.29
CA LEU A 304 10.98 -9.83 -0.14
C LEU A 304 10.57 -10.02 1.33
N ILE A 305 11.30 -10.83 2.09
CA ILE A 305 10.96 -11.11 3.50
C ILE A 305 10.98 -9.82 4.33
N PRO A 306 12.02 -8.97 4.29
CA PRO A 306 12.01 -7.72 5.05
C PRO A 306 10.90 -6.75 4.60
N LYS A 307 10.62 -6.62 3.29
CA LYS A 307 9.48 -5.80 2.81
C LYS A 307 8.14 -6.31 3.38
N PHE A 308 7.94 -7.63 3.37
CA PHE A 308 6.74 -8.26 3.95
C PHE A 308 6.62 -8.02 5.46
N LEU A 309 7.72 -8.12 6.21
CA LEU A 309 7.72 -7.86 7.65
C LEU A 309 7.40 -6.39 7.95
N LEU A 310 7.97 -5.43 7.20
CA LEU A 310 7.65 -4.01 7.36
C LEU A 310 6.18 -3.71 7.04
N TRP A 311 5.63 -4.36 6.01
CA TRP A 311 4.22 -4.25 5.66
C TRP A 311 3.31 -4.77 6.78
N GLU A 312 3.57 -5.97 7.30
CA GLU A 312 2.79 -6.56 8.40
C GLU A 312 2.86 -5.70 9.66
N MET A 313 4.05 -5.23 10.03
CA MET A 313 4.25 -4.34 11.17
C MET A 313 3.51 -3.01 10.99
N THR A 314 3.52 -2.44 9.77
CA THR A 314 2.81 -1.18 9.48
C THR A 314 1.29 -1.37 9.57
N ALA A 315 0.75 -2.45 8.98
CA ALA A 315 -0.68 -2.77 9.06
C ALA A 315 -1.14 -2.98 10.50
N SER A 316 -0.41 -3.82 11.25
CA SER A 316 -0.63 -4.11 12.67
C SER A 316 -0.61 -2.83 13.51
N THR A 317 0.54 -2.15 13.54
CA THR A 317 0.79 -1.00 14.42
C THR A 317 -0.12 0.17 14.07
N GLY A 318 -0.37 0.41 12.77
CA GLY A 318 -1.25 1.48 12.32
C GLY A 318 -2.72 1.26 12.72
N VAL A 319 -3.24 0.03 12.59
CA VAL A 319 -4.60 -0.27 13.07
C VAL A 319 -4.68 -0.19 14.59
N ASP A 320 -3.70 -0.75 15.31
CA ASP A 320 -3.67 -0.65 16.78
C ASP A 320 -3.65 0.83 17.22
N PHE A 321 -2.92 1.69 16.51
CA PHE A 321 -2.80 3.13 16.82
C PHE A 321 -4.11 3.88 16.58
N LEU A 322 -4.79 3.61 15.46
CA LEU A 322 -6.10 4.16 15.18
C LEU A 322 -7.17 3.63 16.14
N MET A 323 -7.07 2.38 16.57
CA MET A 323 -8.03 1.78 17.51
C MET A 323 -7.97 2.41 18.91
N GLU A 324 -6.80 2.89 19.32
CA GLU A 324 -6.56 3.60 20.58
C GLU A 324 -6.82 5.12 20.53
N THR A 325 -7.11 5.67 19.35
CA THR A 325 -7.39 7.10 19.23
C THR A 325 -8.87 7.40 19.50
N ALA A 326 -9.14 8.23 20.52
CA ALA A 326 -10.49 8.53 20.99
C ALA A 326 -11.21 9.66 20.22
N GLY A 327 -10.47 10.73 19.88
CA GLY A 327 -10.99 11.92 19.22
C GLY A 327 -11.11 11.77 17.71
N ILE A 328 -12.14 12.36 17.10
CA ILE A 328 -12.36 12.30 15.65
C ILE A 328 -11.27 13.06 14.88
N ASP A 329 -10.86 14.22 15.36
CA ASP A 329 -9.80 15.04 14.79
C ASP A 329 -8.45 14.31 14.82
N ASP A 330 -8.09 13.75 15.98
CA ASP A 330 -6.88 12.95 16.14
C ASP A 330 -6.91 11.72 15.23
N LEU A 331 -8.05 11.02 15.10
CA LEU A 331 -8.20 9.86 14.21
C LEU A 331 -7.88 10.22 12.76
N ILE A 332 -8.40 11.34 12.27
CA ILE A 332 -8.18 11.80 10.90
C ILE A 332 -6.71 12.16 10.69
N VAL A 333 -6.12 12.95 11.59
CA VAL A 333 -4.71 13.37 11.49
C VAL A 333 -3.77 12.16 11.56
N ASN A 334 -4.02 11.23 12.49
CA ASN A 334 -3.23 10.01 12.65
C ASN A 334 -3.33 9.11 11.41
N SER A 335 -4.52 9.00 10.80
CA SER A 335 -4.70 8.21 9.58
C SER A 335 -3.91 8.77 8.38
N VAL A 336 -3.85 10.11 8.26
CA VAL A 336 -3.06 10.79 7.23
C VAL A 336 -1.57 10.67 7.49
N ALA A 337 -1.14 10.80 8.75
CA ALA A 337 0.26 10.64 9.15
C ALA A 337 0.79 9.23 8.88
N LEU A 338 -0.04 8.19 9.07
CA LEU A 338 0.33 6.82 8.70
C LEU A 338 0.51 6.65 7.17
N GLY A 339 -0.19 7.44 6.35
CA GLY A 339 0.01 7.48 4.90
C GLY A 339 1.41 7.92 4.50
N PHE A 340 2.03 8.85 5.23
CA PHE A 340 3.41 9.28 4.99
C PHE A 340 4.43 8.14 5.18
N LEU A 341 4.18 7.20 6.10
CA LEU A 341 5.06 6.04 6.28
C LEU A 341 5.04 5.11 5.06
N LEU A 342 3.92 5.05 4.34
CA LEU A 342 3.75 4.19 3.17
C LEU A 342 4.50 4.75 1.95
N THR A 343 4.63 6.08 1.82
CA THR A 343 5.31 6.71 0.69
C THR A 343 6.80 6.95 0.93
N LEU A 344 7.33 6.50 2.07
CA LEU A 344 8.70 6.81 2.50
C LEU A 344 9.75 6.19 1.58
N ASP A 345 9.50 4.98 1.07
CA ASP A 345 10.43 4.30 0.18
C ASP A 345 10.49 4.95 -1.21
N GLU A 346 9.34 5.37 -1.74
CA GLU A 346 9.25 6.16 -2.98
C GLU A 346 10.01 7.49 -2.83
N MET A 347 9.78 8.22 -1.74
CA MET A 347 10.49 9.48 -1.45
C MET A 347 12.01 9.30 -1.35
N LEU A 348 12.47 8.24 -0.69
CA LEU A 348 13.90 7.93 -0.61
C LEU A 348 14.48 7.53 -1.97
N THR A 349 13.71 6.79 -2.77
CA THR A 349 14.12 6.40 -4.13
C THR A 349 14.28 7.64 -5.01
N GLU A 350 13.30 8.53 -5.00
CA GLU A 350 13.32 9.77 -5.77
C GLU A 350 14.49 10.67 -5.34
N ALA A 351 14.72 10.83 -4.04
CA ALA A 351 15.75 11.72 -3.51
C ALA A 351 17.19 11.18 -3.64
N MET A 352 17.39 9.87 -3.47
CA MET A 352 18.75 9.30 -3.32
C MET A 352 19.26 8.56 -4.55
N MET A 353 18.37 8.07 -5.40
CA MET A 353 18.74 7.23 -6.54
C MET A 353 19.22 8.09 -7.72
N SER A 354 20.27 7.64 -8.40
CA SER A 354 20.78 8.35 -9.58
C SER A 354 19.82 8.23 -10.75
N HIS A 355 19.70 9.29 -11.56
CA HIS A 355 18.90 9.32 -12.80
C HIS A 355 19.15 8.11 -13.72
N GLN A 356 20.39 7.61 -13.79
CA GLN A 356 20.72 6.41 -14.59
C GLN A 356 19.98 5.16 -14.13
N VAL A 357 19.83 4.95 -12.82
CA VAL A 357 19.13 3.77 -12.28
C VAL A 357 17.63 3.93 -12.45
N HIS A 358 17.10 5.14 -12.25
CA HIS A 358 15.71 5.47 -12.56
C HIS A 358 15.36 5.18 -14.02
N HIS A 359 16.20 5.62 -14.95
CA HIS A 359 16.02 5.33 -16.38
C HIS A 359 16.07 3.83 -16.67
N LEU A 360 17.02 3.07 -16.09
CA LEU A 360 17.08 1.62 -16.28
C LEU A 360 15.87 0.88 -15.69
N LEU A 361 15.31 1.36 -14.58
CA LEU A 361 14.11 0.81 -13.98
C LEU A 361 12.86 1.09 -14.82
N ALA A 362 12.72 2.33 -15.31
CA ALA A 362 11.62 2.75 -16.16
C ALA A 362 11.60 1.99 -17.50
N GLU A 363 12.77 1.75 -18.10
CA GLU A 363 12.92 1.02 -19.37
C GLU A 363 12.99 -0.51 -19.20
N CYS A 364 12.81 -1.05 -17.99
CA CYS A 364 12.86 -2.49 -17.75
C CYS A 364 11.59 -3.18 -18.26
N ASN A 365 11.71 -3.90 -19.38
CA ASN A 365 10.61 -4.68 -19.93
C ASN A 365 10.20 -5.83 -19.00
N ALA A 366 8.89 -5.97 -18.80
CA ALA A 366 8.30 -7.04 -18.02
C ALA A 366 8.52 -8.41 -18.69
N LEU A 367 8.62 -9.47 -17.89
CA LEU A 367 8.68 -10.85 -18.39
C LEU A 367 7.28 -11.28 -18.87
N PRO A 368 7.08 -11.58 -20.16
CA PRO A 368 5.83 -12.19 -20.61
C PRO A 368 5.75 -13.63 -20.12
N LEU A 369 4.74 -13.96 -19.31
CA LEU A 369 4.48 -15.32 -18.83
C LEU A 369 3.88 -16.23 -19.90
N TYR A 370 3.27 -15.63 -20.92
CA TYR A 370 2.68 -16.33 -22.06
C TYR A 370 3.44 -15.94 -23.32
N SER A 371 3.77 -16.91 -24.17
CA SER A 371 4.48 -16.63 -25.40
C SER A 371 3.60 -15.80 -26.34
N GLN A 372 4.13 -14.70 -26.90
CA GLN A 372 3.39 -13.90 -27.89
C GLN A 372 3.05 -14.73 -29.14
N VAL A 373 3.90 -15.71 -29.46
CA VAL A 373 3.73 -16.64 -30.58
C VAL A 373 2.40 -17.38 -30.50
N ASP A 374 1.96 -17.77 -29.31
CA ASP A 374 0.67 -18.44 -29.13
C ASP A 374 -0.52 -17.52 -29.41
N VAL A 375 -0.37 -16.20 -29.31
CA VAL A 375 -1.46 -15.24 -29.57
C VAL A 375 -1.46 -14.82 -31.04
N GLU A 376 -0.30 -14.59 -31.64
CA GLU A 376 -0.19 -14.19 -33.05
C GLU A 376 -0.53 -15.32 -34.02
N SER A 377 -0.33 -16.57 -33.61
CA SER A 377 -0.68 -17.76 -34.41
C SER A 377 -2.16 -18.11 -34.37
N GLN A 378 -2.94 -17.54 -33.45
CA GLN A 378 -4.38 -17.81 -33.37
C GLN A 378 -5.11 -17.15 -34.54
N SER A 379 -5.95 -17.93 -35.21
CA SER A 379 -6.79 -17.41 -36.27
C SER A 379 -7.76 -16.36 -35.72
N ASP A 380 -8.12 -15.36 -36.55
CA ASP A 380 -9.12 -14.34 -36.19
C ASP A 380 -10.45 -14.99 -35.70
N GLU A 381 -10.81 -16.17 -36.22
CA GLU A 381 -11.99 -16.96 -35.79
C GLU A 381 -11.81 -17.58 -34.39
N GLU A 382 -10.60 -18.02 -34.02
CA GLU A 382 -10.29 -18.50 -32.67
C GLU A 382 -10.33 -17.39 -31.63
N ILE A 383 -9.85 -16.19 -31.97
CA ILE A 383 -9.88 -15.03 -31.06
C ILE A 383 -11.33 -14.64 -30.77
N LEU A 384 -12.17 -14.56 -31.82
CA LEU A 384 -13.59 -14.26 -31.67
C LEU A 384 -14.36 -15.33 -30.91
N SER A 385 -14.10 -16.61 -31.19
CA SER A 385 -14.75 -17.71 -30.47
C SER A 385 -14.32 -17.76 -29.01
N LYS A 386 -13.03 -17.51 -28.70
CA LYS A 386 -12.58 -17.32 -27.31
C LYS A 386 -13.30 -16.16 -26.64
N LEU A 387 -13.46 -15.01 -27.30
CA LEU A 387 -14.20 -13.88 -26.74
C LEU A 387 -15.67 -14.23 -26.48
N GLN A 388 -16.32 -14.95 -27.39
CA GLN A 388 -17.69 -15.43 -27.19
C GLN A 388 -17.80 -16.41 -26.02
N THR A 389 -16.83 -17.31 -25.85
CA THR A 389 -16.78 -18.21 -24.68
C THR A 389 -16.44 -17.48 -23.39
N LEU A 390 -15.70 -16.37 -23.48
CA LEU A 390 -15.36 -15.50 -22.37
C LEU A 390 -16.51 -14.57 -21.99
N GLN A 391 -17.60 -14.51 -22.78
CA GLN A 391 -18.77 -13.71 -22.45
C GLN A 391 -19.33 -14.26 -21.13
N PRO A 392 -19.09 -13.55 -20.01
CA PRO A 392 -19.37 -14.11 -18.70
C PRO A 392 -20.88 -14.27 -18.56
N SER A 393 -21.31 -15.32 -17.86
CA SER A 393 -22.70 -15.36 -17.37
C SER A 393 -22.97 -14.09 -16.56
N LEU A 394 -24.23 -13.66 -16.45
CA LEU A 394 -24.58 -12.47 -15.64
C LEU A 394 -23.98 -12.54 -14.23
N ALA A 395 -23.88 -13.75 -13.65
CA ALA A 395 -23.21 -13.98 -12.37
C ALA A 395 -21.70 -13.73 -12.43
N ALA A 396 -21.00 -14.19 -13.47
CA ALA A 396 -19.58 -13.91 -13.66
C ALA A 396 -19.30 -12.42 -13.96
N LEU A 397 -20.22 -11.72 -14.63
CA LEU A 397 -20.13 -10.28 -14.83
C LEU A 397 -20.29 -9.53 -13.50
N LEU A 398 -21.27 -9.91 -12.68
CA LEU A 398 -21.43 -9.36 -11.32
C LEU A 398 -20.21 -9.65 -10.44
N TRP A 399 -19.58 -10.82 -10.59
CA TRP A 399 -18.36 -11.18 -9.88
C TRP A 399 -17.15 -10.35 -10.33
N GLN A 400 -17.02 -10.08 -11.64
CA GLN A 400 -15.96 -9.20 -12.18
C GLN A 400 -16.18 -7.73 -11.83
N LEU A 401 -17.43 -7.29 -11.67
CA LEU A 401 -17.75 -5.94 -11.18
C LEU A 401 -17.41 -5.74 -9.71
N LEU A 402 -17.25 -6.82 -8.95
CA LEU A 402 -16.95 -6.75 -7.54
C LEU A 402 -15.45 -6.49 -7.37
N PRO A 403 -15.03 -5.32 -6.82
CA PRO A 403 -13.62 -5.01 -6.64
C PRO A 403 -13.02 -5.95 -5.59
N LEU A 404 -12.45 -7.08 -6.02
CA LEU A 404 -11.86 -8.09 -5.13
C LEU A 404 -10.79 -7.47 -4.23
N SER A 405 -10.07 -6.45 -4.70
CA SER A 405 -9.13 -5.66 -3.91
C SER A 405 -9.80 -4.96 -2.73
N PHE A 406 -10.99 -4.40 -2.93
CA PHE A 406 -11.76 -3.74 -1.87
C PHE A 406 -12.34 -4.75 -0.87
N ILE A 407 -12.84 -5.90 -1.34
CA ILE A 407 -13.27 -6.98 -0.44
C ILE A 407 -12.09 -7.46 0.40
N PHE A 408 -10.93 -7.67 -0.23
CA PHE A 408 -9.71 -8.05 0.46
C PHE A 408 -9.34 -7.01 1.52
N ALA A 409 -9.42 -5.71 1.19
CA ALA A 409 -9.19 -4.64 2.16
C ALA A 409 -10.19 -4.66 3.33
N ILE A 410 -11.48 -4.89 3.08
CA ILE A 410 -12.50 -5.06 4.14
C ILE A 410 -12.16 -6.27 5.02
N ALA A 411 -11.84 -7.41 4.42
CA ALA A 411 -11.50 -8.63 5.15
C ALA A 411 -10.22 -8.46 5.98
N LEU A 412 -9.19 -7.79 5.43
CA LEU A 412 -7.96 -7.48 6.12
C LEU A 412 -8.20 -6.49 7.27
N THR A 413 -9.03 -5.47 7.06
CA THR A 413 -9.43 -4.52 8.12
C THR A 413 -10.14 -5.26 9.26
N ALA A 414 -11.13 -6.09 8.93
CA ALA A 414 -11.86 -6.89 9.92
C ALA A 414 -10.91 -7.83 10.67
N PHE A 415 -9.95 -8.46 9.98
CA PHE A 415 -8.93 -9.30 10.59
C PHE A 415 -8.05 -8.52 11.56
N CYS A 416 -7.50 -7.36 11.15
CA CYS A 416 -6.65 -6.53 12.00
C CYS A 416 -7.40 -5.98 13.23
N VAL A 417 -8.63 -5.49 13.05
CA VAL A 417 -9.48 -5.01 14.14
C VAL A 417 -9.84 -6.16 15.10
N MET A 418 -10.23 -7.32 14.58
CA MET A 418 -10.50 -8.50 15.42
C MET A 418 -9.26 -8.91 16.21
N ARG A 419 -8.08 -8.92 15.57
CA ARG A 419 -6.81 -9.21 16.23
C ARG A 419 -6.55 -8.23 17.38
N TYR A 420 -6.80 -6.94 17.18
CA TYR A 420 -6.72 -5.93 18.23
C TYR A 420 -7.63 -6.28 19.42
N TYR A 421 -8.92 -6.57 19.18
CA TYR A 421 -9.84 -6.94 20.26
C TYR A 421 -9.40 -8.19 21.01
N LEU A 422 -8.94 -9.24 20.32
CA LEU A 422 -8.46 -10.47 20.95
C LEU A 422 -7.20 -10.25 21.81
N LEU A 423 -6.32 -9.35 21.37
CA LEU A 423 -5.08 -9.05 22.09
C LEU A 423 -5.30 -8.14 23.29
N HIS A 424 -6.11 -7.08 23.15
CA HIS A 424 -6.19 -5.98 24.10
C HIS A 424 -7.46 -6.00 24.97
N CYS A 425 -8.53 -6.64 24.50
CA CYS A 425 -9.84 -6.58 25.13
C CYS A 425 -10.31 -7.95 25.67
N GLN A 426 -11.22 -7.91 26.63
CA GLN A 426 -11.93 -9.06 27.17
C GLN A 426 -13.45 -8.77 27.14
N PHE A 427 -14.25 -9.81 26.93
CA PHE A 427 -15.70 -9.68 26.84
C PHE A 427 -16.33 -9.81 28.24
N VAL A 428 -16.91 -8.73 28.74
CA VAL A 428 -17.51 -8.64 30.09
C VAL A 428 -18.85 -7.91 29.97
N ASP A 429 -19.91 -8.47 30.55
CA ASP A 429 -21.26 -7.87 30.58
C ASP A 429 -21.77 -7.40 29.21
N GLY A 430 -21.60 -8.26 28.19
CA GLY A 430 -22.12 -8.01 26.85
C GLY A 430 -21.30 -7.05 25.97
N ARG A 431 -20.11 -6.62 26.40
CA ARG A 431 -19.24 -5.71 25.64
C ARG A 431 -17.74 -6.04 25.76
N TRP A 432 -16.93 -5.50 24.85
CA TRP A 432 -15.47 -5.59 24.96
C TRP A 432 -14.90 -4.45 25.82
N VAL A 433 -14.26 -4.82 26.93
CA VAL A 433 -13.56 -3.90 27.82
C VAL A 433 -12.06 -4.17 27.79
N SER A 434 -11.23 -3.19 28.17
CA SER A 434 -9.79 -3.40 28.29
C SER A 434 -9.48 -4.54 29.26
N LYS A 435 -8.47 -5.35 28.92
CA LYS A 435 -7.84 -6.26 29.89
C LYS A 435 -7.19 -5.44 31.02
N ASP A 436 -6.89 -6.11 32.13
CA ASP A 436 -6.12 -5.53 33.22
C ASP A 436 -4.77 -4.98 32.70
N MET A 437 -4.44 -3.76 33.10
CA MET A 437 -3.28 -3.04 32.60
C MET A 437 -2.17 -3.02 33.63
N TYR A 438 -0.96 -3.37 33.20
CA TYR A 438 0.21 -3.49 34.06
C TYR A 438 1.30 -2.52 33.62
N LEU A 439 1.95 -1.85 34.57
CA LEU A 439 3.03 -0.92 34.25
C LEU A 439 4.25 -1.70 33.76
N PRO A 440 4.87 -1.30 32.63
CA PRO A 440 6.14 -1.90 32.23
C PRO A 440 7.23 -1.58 33.26
N LYS A 441 8.13 -2.53 33.50
CA LYS A 441 9.25 -2.34 34.45
C LYS A 441 10.35 -1.44 33.90
N THR A 442 10.40 -1.24 32.58
CA THR A 442 11.46 -0.47 31.92
C THR A 442 10.89 0.44 30.83
N LEU A 443 11.53 1.60 30.63
CA LEU A 443 11.25 2.53 29.52
C LEU A 443 11.90 2.12 28.19
N THR A 444 12.76 1.09 28.23
CA THR A 444 13.53 0.63 27.07
C THR A 444 12.82 -0.54 26.41
N MET A 445 12.41 -0.37 25.16
CA MET A 445 11.89 -1.46 24.34
C MET A 445 12.99 -1.98 23.42
N SER A 446 13.24 -3.28 23.44
CA SER A 446 14.17 -3.92 22.51
C SER A 446 13.55 -4.02 21.11
N VAL A 447 14.37 -4.00 20.06
CA VAL A 447 13.88 -4.22 18.67
C VAL A 447 13.20 -5.58 18.55
N ALA A 448 13.71 -6.61 19.25
CA ALA A 448 13.10 -7.94 19.24
C ALA A 448 11.68 -7.94 19.85
N SER A 449 11.47 -7.20 20.95
CA SER A 449 10.15 -6.99 21.55
C SER A 449 9.22 -6.19 20.63
N ALA A 450 9.78 -5.25 19.85
CA ALA A 450 9.02 -4.46 18.91
C ALA A 450 8.52 -5.28 17.70
N VAL A 451 9.36 -6.17 17.17
CA VAL A 451 9.02 -6.99 16.00
C VAL A 451 8.20 -8.23 16.41
N LEU A 452 8.55 -8.87 17.52
CA LEU A 452 7.99 -10.16 17.96
C LEU A 452 7.53 -10.08 19.44
N PRO A 453 6.50 -9.27 19.75
CA PRO A 453 6.02 -9.03 21.12
C PRO A 453 5.57 -10.33 21.82
N SER A 454 5.04 -11.30 21.07
CA SER A 454 4.55 -12.56 21.62
C SER A 454 5.67 -13.48 22.09
N ILE A 455 6.87 -13.37 21.49
CA ILE A 455 8.04 -14.18 21.84
C ILE A 455 8.89 -13.45 22.89
N PHE A 456 8.97 -12.12 22.78
CA PHE A 456 9.75 -11.26 23.67
C PHE A 456 8.85 -10.23 24.36
N PRO A 457 7.91 -10.66 25.22
CA PRO A 457 7.01 -9.76 25.92
C PRO A 457 7.79 -8.81 26.83
N LEU A 458 7.23 -7.63 27.07
CA LEU A 458 7.79 -6.66 28.01
C LEU A 458 7.53 -7.14 29.44
N ASP A 459 8.54 -7.02 30.30
CA ASP A 459 8.38 -7.26 31.73
C ASP A 459 7.39 -6.24 32.32
N ALA A 460 6.31 -6.73 32.91
CA ALA A 460 5.28 -5.93 33.53
C ALA A 460 5.29 -6.07 35.07
N ALA A 461 4.78 -5.06 35.77
CA ALA A 461 4.54 -5.09 37.21
C ALA A 461 3.59 -6.24 37.58
N ALA A 462 3.66 -6.70 38.84
CA ALA A 462 2.81 -7.80 39.31
C ALA A 462 1.37 -7.38 39.58
N GLU A 463 1.17 -6.13 39.98
CA GLU A 463 -0.15 -5.56 40.26
C GLU A 463 -0.62 -4.71 39.08
N PRO A 464 -1.89 -4.84 38.68
CA PRO A 464 -2.44 -3.98 37.65
C PRO A 464 -2.58 -2.56 38.20
N TYR A 465 -2.20 -1.55 37.40
CA TYR A 465 -2.47 -0.15 37.77
C TYR A 465 -3.90 0.25 37.44
N TRP A 466 -4.55 -0.48 36.53
CA TRP A 466 -5.94 -0.27 36.14
C TRP A 466 -6.62 -1.62 35.88
N SER A 467 -7.84 -1.74 36.39
CA SER A 467 -8.78 -2.83 36.14
C SER A 467 -10.17 -2.22 35.98
N MET A 468 -11.02 -2.90 35.21
CA MET A 468 -12.41 -2.46 35.03
C MET A 468 -13.13 -2.42 36.40
N PRO A 469 -13.73 -1.27 36.80
CA PRO A 469 -14.42 -1.11 38.08
C PRO A 469 -15.74 -1.88 38.19
#